data_AF-A0A6J0UUY4-F1
#
_entry.id   AF-A0A6J0UUY4-F1
#
_cell.length_a   1.000
_cell.length_b   1.000
_cell.length_c   1.000
_cell.angle_alpha   90.00
_cell.angle_beta   90.00
_cell.angle_gamma   90.00
#
_symmetry.space_group_name_H-M   'P 1'
#
loop_
_entity.id
_entity.type
_entity.pdbx_description
1 polymer ?
#
loop_
_entity_poly.entity_id
_entity_poly.type
_entity_poly.pdbx_seq_one_letter_code
_entity_poly.pdbx_strand_id
1 'polypeptide(L)'
;MCSAQLLFEKIQSVAMEPCNSSTAIIPCRVTNLKLNNTKVMFVKWKVQGKEFFTYDGVEDKYARNTTFQSANLLNLTQLPYGIASIVLSRKEAISGNYTCEVAESNREGDTVVELIYKSASWFSSPESSFIIATVIVAVFLYWFQLAAVAVKFDMTLQKKSELILMGVIVSAFAVIGVILFVPAGYESSNQAGLGLIVVPAVVLVPLLYFLFTSVFEKQPLFAILLLVVKAIGYLIAVIGFFLSVSACPPRQGSVVIAGLAIIDIVAVIGLIYLLVIGGSSLKDHQPPRIQLESSCSSFIHTLRVVGDT
;
A
#
# COMPACT_ATOMS: atom_id res chain seq x y z
N MET A 1 6.64 54.88 31.47
CA MET A 1 7.03 54.12 30.27
C MET A 1 5.81 53.35 29.80
N CYS A 2 5.11 53.81 28.76
CA CYS A 2 3.95 53.10 28.22
C CYS A 2 4.46 51.95 27.34
N SER A 3 4.19 50.71 27.74
CA SER A 3 4.48 49.53 26.91
C SER A 3 3.70 49.63 25.60
N ALA A 4 4.42 49.65 24.48
CA ALA A 4 3.90 49.86 23.13
C ALA A 4 3.78 48.53 22.35
N GLN A 5 3.50 47.43 23.03
CA GLN A 5 3.52 46.09 22.45
C GLN A 5 2.20 45.72 21.75
N LEU A 6 2.30 45.00 20.64
CA LEU A 6 1.13 44.37 20.01
C LEU A 6 0.73 43.11 20.79
N LEU A 7 -0.57 42.88 20.88
CA LEU A 7 -1.19 41.74 21.55
C LEU A 7 -1.76 40.81 20.49
N PHE A 8 -1.62 39.50 20.73
CA PHE A 8 -2.03 38.46 19.81
C PHE A 8 -3.10 37.57 20.44
N GLU A 9 -3.96 37.02 19.61
CA GLU A 9 -4.81 35.90 19.98
C GLU A 9 -3.93 34.69 20.28
N LYS A 10 -4.10 34.09 21.47
CA LYS A 10 -3.26 32.98 21.91
C LYS A 10 -3.75 31.66 21.30
N ILE A 11 -3.10 31.24 20.22
CA ILE A 11 -3.32 29.96 19.57
C ILE A 11 -2.09 29.09 19.83
N GLN A 12 -2.25 28.03 20.64
CA GLN A 12 -1.11 27.21 21.06
C GLN A 12 -0.61 26.31 19.93
N SER A 13 -1.53 25.63 19.25
CA SER A 13 -1.20 24.72 18.16
C SER A 13 -2.30 24.64 17.12
N VAL A 14 -1.91 24.29 15.90
CA VAL A 14 -2.80 23.99 14.79
C VAL A 14 -2.44 22.62 14.24
N ALA A 15 -3.46 21.77 14.08
CA ALA A 15 -3.29 20.45 13.50
C ALA A 15 -3.58 20.51 12.00
N MET A 16 -2.63 20.04 11.18
CA MET A 16 -2.88 19.86 9.76
C MET A 16 -3.59 18.52 9.53
N GLU A 17 -4.71 18.54 8.81
CA GLU A 17 -5.35 17.30 8.38
C GLU A 17 -4.61 16.70 7.18
N PRO A 18 -4.35 15.37 7.17
CA PRO A 18 -3.39 14.78 6.22
C PRO A 18 -3.98 14.52 4.83
N CYS A 19 -5.25 14.84 4.64
CA CYS A 19 -6.00 14.45 3.46
C CYS A 19 -6.79 15.62 2.86
N ASN A 20 -7.28 16.54 3.70
CA ASN A 20 -8.17 17.63 3.27
C ASN A 20 -7.43 18.92 2.87
N SER A 21 -6.15 19.06 3.18
CA SER A 21 -5.43 20.32 3.05
C SER A 21 -4.22 20.18 2.13
N SER A 22 -4.32 20.69 0.91
CA SER A 22 -3.17 20.88 0.01
C SER A 22 -2.20 21.95 0.54
N THR A 23 -2.71 22.83 1.41
CA THR A 23 -1.99 23.92 2.05
C THR A 23 -2.19 23.92 3.56
N ALA A 24 -1.12 24.15 4.32
CA ALA A 24 -1.21 24.43 5.75
C ALA A 24 -1.50 25.91 5.96
N ILE A 25 -2.44 26.23 6.86
CA ILE A 25 -2.73 27.60 7.28
C ILE A 25 -2.29 27.73 8.73
N ILE A 26 -1.30 28.58 9.00
CA ILE A 26 -0.84 28.86 10.36
C ILE A 26 -1.44 30.21 10.77
N PRO A 27 -2.35 30.21 11.75
CA PRO A 27 -3.09 31.43 12.10
C PRO A 27 -2.21 32.41 12.86
N CYS A 28 -2.39 33.70 12.58
CA CYS A 28 -1.80 34.77 13.38
C CYS A 28 -2.77 35.95 13.39
N ARG A 29 -3.27 36.31 14.58
CA ARG A 29 -4.21 37.42 14.76
C ARG A 29 -3.72 38.40 15.82
N VAL A 30 -3.56 39.67 15.42
CA VAL A 30 -3.30 40.82 16.29
C VAL A 30 -4.63 41.39 16.77
N THR A 31 -4.76 41.68 18.07
CA THR A 31 -6.02 42.11 18.69
C THR A 31 -6.09 43.61 18.99
N ASN A 32 -4.95 44.32 18.99
CA ASN A 32 -4.86 45.73 19.41
C ASN A 32 -4.20 46.65 18.37
N LEU A 33 -4.46 46.43 17.07
CA LEU A 33 -4.07 47.37 16.01
C LEU A 33 -4.75 48.75 16.20
N LYS A 34 -4.10 49.82 15.73
CA LYS A 34 -4.55 51.20 15.92
C LYS A 34 -4.62 51.98 14.61
N LEU A 35 -3.64 51.77 13.72
CA LEU A 35 -3.55 52.47 12.45
C LEU A 35 -4.32 51.76 11.35
N ASN A 36 -4.48 50.43 11.45
CA ASN A 36 -5.27 49.60 10.53
C ASN A 36 -4.91 49.91 9.05
N ASN A 37 -3.63 50.04 8.77
CA ASN A 37 -3.13 50.44 7.45
C ASN A 37 -1.93 49.56 7.08
N THR A 38 -2.03 48.83 5.98
CA THR A 38 -0.97 47.93 5.52
C THR A 38 0.35 48.64 5.27
N LYS A 39 0.34 49.93 4.87
CA LYS A 39 1.56 50.68 4.52
C LYS A 39 2.49 50.97 5.68
N VAL A 40 2.01 50.78 6.91
CA VAL A 40 2.80 50.96 8.14
C VAL A 40 3.00 49.64 8.86
N MET A 41 2.74 48.52 8.19
CA MET A 41 2.86 47.19 8.75
C MET A 41 4.02 46.42 8.14
N PHE A 42 4.69 45.65 8.99
CA PHE A 42 5.72 44.70 8.59
C PHE A 42 5.40 43.36 9.22
N VAL A 43 5.46 42.28 8.42
CA VAL A 43 5.16 40.93 8.88
C VAL A 43 6.37 40.04 8.63
N LYS A 44 6.72 39.24 9.62
CA LYS A 44 7.80 38.27 9.54
C LYS A 44 7.36 36.94 10.10
N TRP A 45 7.69 35.88 9.39
CA TRP A 45 7.49 34.52 9.85
C TRP A 45 8.83 33.78 9.97
N LYS A 46 9.00 33.12 11.12
CA LYS A 46 10.19 32.33 11.45
C LYS A 46 9.80 30.89 11.77
N VAL A 47 10.67 29.96 11.42
CA VAL A 47 10.61 28.57 11.83
C VAL A 47 11.97 28.20 12.39
N GLN A 48 12.00 27.60 13.59
CA GLN A 48 13.26 27.29 14.30
C GLN A 48 14.19 28.52 14.45
N GLY A 49 13.62 29.71 14.65
CA GLY A 49 14.36 30.97 14.79
C GLY A 49 14.91 31.56 13.48
N LYS A 50 14.76 30.88 12.34
CA LYS A 50 15.17 31.39 11.03
C LYS A 50 13.99 31.98 10.28
N GLU A 51 14.19 33.17 9.73
CA GLU A 51 13.22 33.84 8.87
C GLU A 51 13.07 33.09 7.54
N PHE A 52 11.83 32.84 7.16
CA PHE A 52 11.51 32.22 5.86
C PHE A 52 10.56 33.05 5.00
N PHE A 53 9.84 34.00 5.59
CA PHE A 53 8.91 34.88 4.88
C PHE A 53 8.87 36.26 5.53
N THR A 54 8.87 37.31 4.71
CA THR A 54 8.54 38.68 5.13
C THR A 54 7.61 39.37 4.15
N TYR A 55 6.86 40.33 4.68
CA TYR A 55 6.11 41.31 3.92
C TYR A 55 6.42 42.71 4.47
N ASP A 56 6.85 43.60 3.57
CA ASP A 56 7.08 45.01 3.85
C ASP A 56 5.96 45.84 3.21
N GLY A 57 5.12 46.45 4.05
CA GLY A 57 4.01 47.27 3.59
C GLY A 57 4.40 48.64 3.03
N VAL A 58 5.61 49.14 3.34
CA VAL A 58 6.11 50.41 2.79
C VAL A 58 6.47 50.22 1.32
N GLU A 59 7.17 49.13 1.01
CA GLU A 59 7.60 48.80 -0.35
C GLU A 59 6.59 47.95 -1.13
N ASP A 60 5.57 47.41 -0.45
CA ASP A 60 4.64 46.40 -0.98
C ASP A 60 5.38 45.19 -1.57
N LYS A 61 6.37 44.68 -0.82
CA LYS A 61 7.25 43.59 -1.26
C LYS A 61 7.21 42.39 -0.34
N TYR A 62 7.38 41.22 -0.97
CA TYR A 62 7.50 39.94 -0.31
C TYR A 62 8.93 39.43 -0.44
N ALA A 63 9.51 38.93 0.65
CA ALA A 63 10.73 38.12 0.59
C ALA A 63 10.43 36.71 1.07
N ARG A 64 11.02 35.73 0.37
CA ARG A 64 10.86 34.30 0.63
C ARG A 64 12.20 33.61 0.61
N ASN A 65 12.36 32.64 1.48
CA ASN A 65 13.48 31.72 1.43
C ASN A 65 13.32 30.75 0.24
N THR A 66 14.44 30.28 -0.33
CA THR A 66 14.46 29.31 -1.44
C THR A 66 13.76 27.99 -1.11
N THR A 67 13.69 27.63 0.18
CA THR A 67 13.02 26.42 0.66
C THR A 67 11.51 26.62 0.87
N PHE A 68 11.04 27.86 0.94
CA PHE A 68 9.65 28.23 1.29
C PHE A 68 9.02 29.11 0.20
N GLN A 69 9.09 28.67 -1.06
CA GLN A 69 8.62 29.46 -2.20
C GLN A 69 7.10 29.59 -2.25
N SER A 70 6.37 28.62 -1.70
CA SER A 70 4.90 28.66 -1.65
C SER A 70 4.35 29.60 -0.57
N ALA A 71 5.21 30.10 0.33
CA ALA A 71 4.80 30.92 1.47
C ALA A 71 4.16 32.25 1.04
N ASN A 72 2.93 32.47 1.49
CA ASN A 72 2.18 33.71 1.26
C ASN A 72 1.26 34.01 2.44
N LEU A 73 0.92 35.30 2.64
CA LEU A 73 -0.16 35.67 3.54
C LEU A 73 -1.49 35.09 3.02
N LEU A 74 -2.35 34.67 3.94
CA LEU A 74 -3.67 34.13 3.62
C LEU A 74 -4.50 35.12 2.80
N ASN A 75 -4.52 36.39 3.22
CA ASN A 75 -5.15 37.46 2.49
C ASN A 75 -4.58 38.81 2.92
N LEU A 76 -3.92 39.53 2.00
CA LEU A 76 -3.35 40.83 2.29
C LEU A 76 -4.40 41.87 2.72
N THR A 77 -5.62 41.77 2.19
CA THR A 77 -6.72 42.69 2.53
C THR A 77 -7.21 42.54 3.97
N GLN A 78 -6.85 41.43 4.63
CA GLN A 78 -7.21 41.17 6.03
C GLN A 78 -6.12 41.63 7.03
N LEU A 79 -4.93 42.01 6.54
CA LEU A 79 -3.84 42.48 7.38
C LEU A 79 -4.19 43.74 8.19
N PRO A 80 -4.90 44.75 7.65
CA PRO A 80 -5.42 45.89 8.42
C PRO A 80 -6.38 45.53 9.56
N TYR A 81 -6.97 44.34 9.50
CA TYR A 81 -7.87 43.79 10.51
C TYR A 81 -7.14 42.86 11.50
N GLY A 82 -5.80 42.84 11.45
CA GLY A 82 -4.96 42.06 12.35
C GLY A 82 -4.71 40.62 11.91
N ILE A 83 -5.18 40.19 10.73
CA ILE A 83 -4.98 38.82 10.27
C ILE A 83 -3.69 38.74 9.45
N ALA A 84 -2.65 38.17 10.06
CA ALA A 84 -1.32 37.96 9.47
C ALA A 84 -1.02 36.45 9.24
N SER A 85 -2.06 35.63 9.16
CA SER A 85 -1.96 34.18 8.93
C SER A 85 -1.19 33.86 7.64
N ILE A 86 -0.36 32.82 7.69
CA ILE A 86 0.46 32.38 6.56
C ILE A 86 -0.07 31.06 5.98
N VAL A 87 0.07 30.92 4.67
CA VAL A 87 -0.27 29.74 3.90
C VAL A 87 1.02 29.14 3.35
N LEU A 88 1.20 27.84 3.60
CA LEU A 88 2.32 27.04 3.10
C LEU A 88 1.78 25.86 2.30
N SER A 89 2.48 25.45 1.25
CA SER A 89 2.22 24.16 0.61
C SER A 89 2.56 23.03 1.58
N ARG A 90 1.88 21.90 1.43
CA ARG A 90 2.12 20.72 2.27
C ARG A 90 3.58 20.24 2.29
N LYS A 91 4.31 20.41 1.19
CA LYS A 91 5.73 19.99 1.09
C LYS A 91 6.67 20.89 1.91
N GLU A 92 6.30 22.15 2.10
CA GLU A 92 7.09 23.15 2.82
C GLU A 92 6.63 23.33 4.28
N ALA A 93 5.42 22.85 4.61
CA ALA A 93 4.87 22.87 5.96
C ALA A 93 5.49 21.76 6.83
N ILE A 94 6.49 22.12 7.64
CA ILE A 94 7.22 21.19 8.52
C ILE A 94 6.60 21.26 9.92
N SER A 95 6.47 20.13 10.62
CA SER A 95 5.98 20.18 12.01
C SER A 95 6.99 20.90 12.92
N GLY A 96 6.48 21.77 13.79
CA GLY A 96 7.30 22.51 14.74
C GLY A 96 6.73 23.88 15.09
N ASN A 97 7.54 24.68 15.79
CA ASN A 97 7.15 26.00 16.27
C ASN A 97 7.41 27.08 15.21
N TYR A 98 6.33 27.77 14.85
CA TYR A 98 6.36 28.93 13.97
C TYR A 98 6.13 30.20 14.78
N THR A 99 6.99 31.19 14.58
CA THR A 99 6.85 32.51 15.19
C THR A 99 6.33 33.49 14.16
N CYS A 100 5.21 34.13 14.47
CA CYS A 100 4.66 35.26 13.74
C CYS A 100 5.07 36.54 14.46
N GLU A 101 5.79 37.42 13.77
CA GLU A 101 6.16 38.74 14.28
C GLU A 101 5.47 39.80 13.41
N VAL A 102 4.77 40.74 14.05
CA VAL A 102 4.10 41.84 13.37
C VAL A 102 4.57 43.15 13.99
N ALA A 103 4.86 44.12 13.13
CA ALA A 103 5.08 45.50 13.51
C ALA A 103 4.01 46.40 12.87
N GLU A 104 3.52 47.38 13.63
CA GLU A 104 2.69 48.49 13.15
C GLU A 104 3.35 49.80 13.59
N SER A 105 4.03 50.47 12.66
CA SER A 105 4.90 51.62 12.94
C SER A 105 5.93 51.27 14.03
N ASN A 106 5.87 51.90 15.21
CA ASN A 106 6.82 51.67 16.31
C ASN A 106 6.35 50.59 17.32
N ARG A 107 5.24 49.90 17.03
CA ARG A 107 4.68 48.87 17.91
C ARG A 107 4.96 47.51 17.34
N GLU A 108 5.52 46.63 18.14
CA GLU A 108 5.91 45.29 17.72
C GLU A 108 5.35 44.25 18.67
N GLY A 109 5.24 43.03 18.19
CA GLY A 109 5.04 41.87 19.05
C GLY A 109 5.06 40.58 18.24
N ASP A 110 5.08 39.48 18.96
CA ASP A 110 5.19 38.16 18.39
C ASP A 110 4.28 37.15 19.09
N THR A 111 3.98 36.08 18.37
CA THR A 111 3.30 34.90 18.92
C THR A 111 3.87 33.64 18.30
N VAL A 112 3.84 32.55 19.06
CA VAL A 112 4.31 31.23 18.63
C VAL A 112 3.13 30.30 18.49
N VAL A 113 3.04 29.65 17.33
CA VAL A 113 2.04 28.63 17.04
C VAL A 113 2.75 27.35 16.63
N GLU A 114 2.43 26.25 17.30
CA GLU A 114 2.95 24.93 16.95
C GLU A 114 2.13 24.32 15.80
N LEU A 115 2.78 24.00 14.68
CA LEU A 115 2.18 23.21 13.61
C LEU A 115 2.38 21.74 13.91
N ILE A 116 1.29 21.04 14.21
CA ILE A 116 1.28 19.60 14.48
C ILE A 116 0.77 18.87 13.24
N TYR A 117 1.60 17.99 12.70
CA TYR A 117 1.16 17.09 11.65
C TYR A 117 0.54 15.85 12.30
N LYS A 118 -0.79 15.71 12.25
CA LYS A 118 -1.42 14.48 12.73
C LYS A 118 -1.13 13.39 11.70
N SER A 119 -0.54 12.27 12.09
CA SER A 119 -0.46 11.09 11.21
C SER A 119 -1.88 10.53 11.04
N ALA A 120 -2.55 10.81 9.93
CA ALA A 120 -3.82 10.15 9.63
C ALA A 120 -3.51 8.78 9.06
N SER A 121 -4.19 7.79 9.63
CA SER A 121 -4.27 6.46 9.09
C SER A 121 -4.89 6.55 7.69
N TRP A 122 -4.13 6.14 6.67
CA TRP A 122 -4.57 6.09 5.28
C TRP A 122 -5.74 5.12 5.13
N PHE A 123 -5.64 3.91 5.68
CA PHE A 123 -6.75 2.98 5.85
C PHE A 123 -7.24 3.00 7.29
N SER A 124 -8.52 2.65 7.52
CA SER A 124 -8.99 2.45 8.88
C SER A 124 -8.26 1.25 9.53
N SER A 125 -8.12 1.26 10.85
CA SER A 125 -7.50 0.15 11.60
C SER A 125 -8.05 -1.25 11.24
N PRO A 126 -9.38 -1.47 11.09
CA PRO A 126 -9.89 -2.77 10.66
C PRO A 126 -9.50 -3.11 9.21
N GLU A 127 -9.61 -2.16 8.28
CA GLU A 127 -9.27 -2.39 6.86
C GLU A 127 -7.80 -2.78 6.67
N SER A 128 -6.88 -2.06 7.33
CA SER A 128 -5.46 -2.37 7.28
C SER A 128 -5.17 -3.79 7.81
N SER A 129 -5.86 -4.19 8.88
CA SER A 129 -5.72 -5.52 9.47
C SER A 129 -6.20 -6.61 8.52
N PHE A 130 -7.31 -6.39 7.81
CA PHE A 130 -7.81 -7.32 6.80
C PHE A 130 -6.84 -7.47 5.62
N ILE A 131 -6.29 -6.37 5.10
CA ILE A 131 -5.31 -6.44 3.99
C ILE A 131 -4.12 -7.31 4.41
N ILE A 132 -3.54 -7.06 5.58
CA ILE A 132 -2.38 -7.80 6.08
C ILE A 132 -2.74 -9.29 6.26
N ALA A 133 -3.89 -9.58 6.88
CA ALA A 133 -4.34 -10.95 7.11
C ALA A 133 -4.52 -11.72 5.78
N THR A 134 -5.17 -11.11 4.79
CA THR A 134 -5.38 -11.70 3.46
C THR A 134 -4.05 -12.00 2.77
N VAL A 135 -3.07 -11.09 2.83
CA VAL A 135 -1.73 -11.34 2.25
C VAL A 135 -1.03 -12.52 2.91
N ILE A 136 -1.11 -12.63 4.24
CA ILE A 136 -0.51 -13.74 4.98
C ILE A 136 -1.17 -15.06 4.56
N VAL A 137 -2.52 -15.09 4.50
CA VAL A 137 -3.28 -16.26 4.06
C VAL A 137 -2.91 -16.64 2.62
N ALA A 138 -2.81 -15.68 1.70
CA ALA A 138 -2.41 -15.91 0.32
C ALA A 138 -1.04 -16.61 0.21
N VAL A 139 -0.04 -16.14 0.98
CA VAL A 139 1.30 -16.75 1.00
C VAL A 139 1.24 -18.19 1.53
N PHE A 140 0.53 -18.45 2.63
CA PHE A 140 0.37 -19.81 3.14
C PHE A 140 -0.35 -20.74 2.16
N LEU A 141 -1.44 -20.27 1.54
CA LEU A 141 -2.19 -21.04 0.54
C LEU A 141 -1.31 -21.37 -0.67
N TYR A 142 -0.49 -20.42 -1.12
CA TYR A 142 0.45 -20.62 -2.21
C TYR A 142 1.44 -21.76 -1.90
N TRP A 143 2.12 -21.72 -0.75
CA TRP A 143 3.09 -22.75 -0.37
C TRP A 143 2.44 -24.12 -0.19
N PHE A 144 1.24 -24.15 0.38
CA PHE A 144 0.51 -25.39 0.59
C PHE A 144 0.04 -26.02 -0.73
N GLN A 145 -0.44 -25.21 -1.69
CA GLN A 145 -0.75 -25.67 -3.06
C GLN A 145 0.49 -26.24 -3.75
N LEU A 146 1.62 -25.54 -3.65
CA LEU A 146 2.89 -25.98 -4.24
C LEU A 146 3.34 -27.33 -3.65
N ALA A 147 3.27 -27.47 -2.32
CA ALA A 147 3.62 -28.71 -1.63
C ALA A 147 2.70 -29.88 -2.03
N ALA A 148 1.37 -29.65 -2.06
CA ALA A 148 0.40 -30.66 -2.46
C ALA A 148 0.68 -31.19 -3.88
N VAL A 149 1.13 -30.32 -4.78
CA VAL A 149 1.45 -30.67 -6.16
C VAL A 149 2.79 -31.35 -6.30
N ALA A 150 3.81 -30.90 -5.57
CA ALA A 150 5.13 -31.51 -5.56
C ALA A 150 5.11 -32.95 -5.02
N VAL A 151 4.22 -33.25 -4.07
CA VAL A 151 4.03 -34.59 -3.48
C VAL A 151 3.21 -35.51 -4.40
N LYS A 152 2.18 -34.96 -5.06
CA LYS A 152 1.19 -35.77 -5.79
C LYS A 152 1.54 -35.99 -7.27
N PHE A 153 2.26 -35.05 -7.88
CA PHE A 153 2.62 -35.12 -9.28
C PHE A 153 4.13 -35.35 -9.44
N ASP A 154 4.47 -36.31 -10.30
CA ASP A 154 5.84 -36.51 -10.77
C ASP A 154 6.25 -35.36 -11.70
N MET A 155 6.57 -34.21 -11.08
CA MET A 155 7.16 -33.08 -11.79
C MET A 155 8.68 -33.28 -11.91
N THR A 156 9.22 -32.89 -13.06
CA THR A 156 10.66 -32.84 -13.27
C THR A 156 11.32 -31.89 -12.26
N LEU A 157 12.53 -32.23 -11.80
CA LEU A 157 13.27 -31.43 -10.83
C LEU A 157 13.46 -29.97 -11.28
N GLN A 158 13.64 -29.73 -12.59
CA GLN A 158 13.71 -28.39 -13.16
C GLN A 158 12.43 -27.58 -12.93
N LYS A 159 11.26 -28.12 -13.27
CA LYS A 159 9.97 -27.43 -13.07
C LYS A 159 9.66 -27.20 -11.60
N LYS A 160 10.00 -28.16 -10.72
CA LYS A 160 9.88 -28.00 -9.26
C LYS A 160 10.73 -26.83 -8.76
N SER A 161 11.99 -26.77 -9.19
CA SER A 161 12.92 -25.70 -8.82
C SER A 161 12.47 -24.32 -9.30
N GLU A 162 11.98 -24.21 -10.54
CA GLU A 162 11.48 -22.94 -11.09
C GLU A 162 10.25 -22.42 -10.33
N LEU A 163 9.31 -23.31 -9.99
CA LEU A 163 8.10 -22.94 -9.24
C LEU A 163 8.44 -22.48 -7.83
N ILE A 164 9.37 -23.17 -7.14
CA ILE A 164 9.85 -22.79 -5.81
C ILE A 164 10.52 -21.42 -5.87
N LEU A 165 11.40 -21.18 -6.85
CA LEU A 165 12.10 -19.90 -7.00
C LEU A 165 11.11 -18.74 -7.17
N MET A 166 10.11 -18.89 -8.05
CA MET A 166 9.05 -17.89 -8.24
C MET A 166 8.25 -17.66 -6.95
N GLY A 167 7.98 -18.73 -6.20
CA GLY A 167 7.28 -18.66 -4.92
C GLY A 167 8.02 -17.90 -3.83
N VAL A 168 9.34 -18.12 -3.73
CA VAL A 168 10.21 -17.37 -2.81
C VAL A 168 10.19 -15.88 -3.16
N ILE A 169 10.30 -15.53 -4.44
CA ILE A 169 10.28 -14.14 -4.90
C ILE A 169 8.95 -13.45 -4.54
N VAL A 170 7.81 -14.09 -4.82
CA VAL A 170 6.48 -13.54 -4.48
C VAL A 170 6.34 -13.38 -2.97
N SER A 171 6.80 -14.36 -2.19
CA SER A 171 6.76 -14.28 -0.72
C SER A 171 7.64 -13.14 -0.18
N ALA A 172 8.83 -12.92 -0.76
CA ALA A 172 9.71 -11.83 -0.37
C ALA A 172 9.07 -10.46 -0.64
N PHE A 173 8.45 -10.29 -1.81
CA PHE A 173 7.72 -9.05 -2.11
C PHE A 173 6.52 -8.83 -1.17
N ALA A 174 5.78 -9.89 -0.84
CA ALA A 174 4.68 -9.81 0.11
C ALA A 174 5.16 -9.37 1.51
N VAL A 175 6.27 -9.93 2.00
CA VAL A 175 6.86 -9.56 3.30
C VAL A 175 7.31 -8.10 3.30
N ILE A 176 8.07 -7.68 2.29
CA ILE A 176 8.53 -6.28 2.17
C ILE A 176 7.32 -5.34 2.05
N GLY A 177 6.31 -5.72 1.26
CA GLY A 177 5.08 -4.98 1.08
C GLY A 177 4.33 -4.76 2.39
N VAL A 178 4.17 -5.82 3.21
CA VAL A 178 3.56 -5.73 4.54
C VAL A 178 4.36 -4.82 5.46
N ILE A 179 5.70 -4.96 5.52
CA ILE A 179 6.56 -4.11 6.37
C ILE A 179 6.40 -2.64 6.01
N LEU A 180 6.37 -2.31 4.71
CA LEU A 180 6.17 -0.93 4.23
C LEU A 180 4.74 -0.42 4.42
N PHE A 181 3.76 -1.32 4.47
CA PHE A 181 2.35 -0.97 4.65
C PHE A 181 1.98 -0.72 6.13
N VAL A 182 2.58 -1.44 7.08
CA VAL A 182 2.31 -1.36 8.54
C VAL A 182 2.31 0.06 9.12
N PRO A 183 3.19 1.00 8.72
CA PRO A 183 3.17 2.35 9.26
C PRO A 183 1.84 3.12 9.04
N ALA A 184 0.87 2.54 8.32
CA ALA A 184 -0.51 2.98 8.11
C ALA A 184 -0.70 4.46 7.69
N GLY A 185 0.36 5.22 7.47
CA GLY A 185 0.35 6.60 7.04
C GLY A 185 0.15 6.73 5.53
N TYR A 186 -0.23 7.91 5.09
CA TYR A 186 -0.26 8.26 3.68
C TYR A 186 1.10 8.81 3.25
N GLU A 187 2.09 7.91 3.15
CA GLU A 187 3.43 8.22 2.63
C GLU A 187 3.73 7.40 1.38
N SER A 188 4.72 7.84 0.60
CA SER A 188 5.16 7.12 -0.60
C SER A 188 5.64 5.69 -0.29
N SER A 189 6.17 5.45 0.91
CA SER A 189 6.54 4.14 1.44
C SER A 189 5.33 3.21 1.56
N ASN A 190 4.25 3.66 2.21
CA ASN A 190 3.03 2.90 2.38
C ASN A 190 2.34 2.60 1.04
N GLN A 191 2.32 3.56 0.12
CA GLN A 191 1.79 3.37 -1.23
C GLN A 191 2.57 2.30 -2.00
N ALA A 192 3.90 2.34 -1.92
CA ALA A 192 4.76 1.31 -2.49
C ALA A 192 4.51 -0.06 -1.84
N GLY A 193 4.29 -0.10 -0.52
CA GLY A 193 3.95 -1.33 0.21
C GLY A 193 2.66 -1.98 -0.30
N LEU A 194 1.60 -1.20 -0.49
CA LEU A 194 0.34 -1.70 -1.07
C LEU A 194 0.52 -2.16 -2.53
N GLY A 195 1.33 -1.46 -3.32
CA GLY A 195 1.67 -1.87 -4.68
C GLY A 195 2.43 -3.20 -4.71
N LEU A 196 3.39 -3.39 -3.81
CA LEU A 196 4.14 -4.64 -3.63
C LEU A 196 3.28 -5.80 -3.13
N ILE A 197 2.13 -5.53 -2.54
CA ILE A 197 1.13 -6.54 -2.19
C ILE A 197 0.30 -6.94 -3.43
N VAL A 198 -0.21 -5.95 -4.17
CA VAL A 198 -1.19 -6.20 -5.25
C VAL A 198 -0.51 -6.69 -6.54
N VAL A 199 0.64 -6.14 -6.91
CA VAL A 199 1.30 -6.47 -8.19
C VAL A 199 1.74 -7.93 -8.28
N PRO A 200 2.41 -8.51 -7.27
CA PRO A 200 2.82 -9.92 -7.33
C PRO A 200 1.65 -10.91 -7.32
N ALA A 201 0.44 -10.48 -6.94
CA ALA A 201 -0.75 -11.33 -6.98
C ALA A 201 -1.08 -11.83 -8.40
N VAL A 202 -0.61 -11.14 -9.45
CA VAL A 202 -0.75 -11.61 -10.84
C VAL A 202 -0.06 -12.97 -11.05
N VAL A 203 1.04 -13.22 -10.36
CA VAL A 203 1.82 -14.47 -10.46
C VAL A 203 1.04 -15.66 -9.88
N LEU A 204 0.06 -15.40 -8.99
CA LEU A 204 -0.82 -16.43 -8.44
C LEU A 204 -1.85 -16.94 -9.47
N VAL A 205 -2.12 -16.20 -10.56
CA VAL A 205 -3.11 -16.58 -11.58
C VAL A 205 -2.58 -17.70 -12.50
N PRO A 206 -1.39 -17.60 -13.11
CA PRO A 206 -0.78 -18.68 -13.89
C PRO A 206 -0.55 -19.96 -13.07
N LEU A 207 -0.28 -19.83 -11.76
CA LEU A 207 -0.12 -21.00 -10.89
C LEU A 207 -1.36 -21.88 -10.93
N LEU A 208 -2.55 -21.29 -10.74
CA LEU A 208 -3.81 -22.04 -10.75
C LEU A 208 -4.05 -22.73 -12.11
N TYR A 209 -3.63 -22.09 -13.21
CA TYR A 209 -3.74 -22.68 -14.54
C TYR A 209 -2.83 -23.90 -14.70
N PHE A 210 -1.57 -23.78 -14.26
CA PHE A 210 -0.60 -24.88 -14.28
C PHE A 210 -1.02 -26.06 -13.40
N LEU A 211 -1.68 -25.78 -12.27
CA LEU A 211 -2.27 -26.81 -11.41
C LEU A 211 -3.32 -27.63 -12.16
N PHE A 212 -4.26 -26.97 -12.84
CA PHE A 212 -5.33 -27.67 -13.55
C PHE A 212 -4.84 -28.45 -14.78
N THR A 213 -3.83 -27.95 -15.51
CA THR A 213 -3.25 -28.68 -16.63
C THR A 213 -2.44 -29.90 -16.20
N SER A 214 -1.83 -29.89 -15.01
CA SER A 214 -1.08 -31.02 -14.49
C SER A 214 -1.97 -32.16 -13.98
N VAL A 215 -3.20 -31.86 -13.57
CA VAL A 215 -4.13 -32.83 -12.96
C VAL A 215 -5.07 -33.48 -13.98
N PHE A 216 -5.45 -32.75 -15.04
CA PHE A 216 -6.50 -33.19 -15.95
C PHE A 216 -6.02 -33.25 -17.41
N GLU A 217 -6.17 -34.42 -18.05
CA GLU A 217 -6.00 -34.57 -19.51
C GLU A 217 -7.00 -33.72 -20.31
N LYS A 218 -8.19 -33.46 -19.75
CA LYS A 218 -9.19 -32.51 -20.29
C LYS A 218 -9.63 -31.55 -19.20
N GLN A 219 -9.43 -30.26 -19.42
CA GLN A 219 -9.79 -29.24 -18.43
C GLN A 219 -11.29 -29.27 -18.14
N PRO A 220 -11.71 -29.50 -16.87
CA PRO A 220 -13.11 -29.40 -16.53
C PRO A 220 -13.57 -27.95 -16.66
N LEU A 221 -14.80 -27.72 -17.14
CA LEU A 221 -15.42 -26.39 -17.25
C LEU A 221 -15.29 -25.58 -15.95
N PHE A 222 -15.37 -26.27 -14.80
CA PHE A 222 -15.20 -25.70 -13.48
C PHE A 222 -13.82 -25.05 -13.25
N ALA A 223 -12.74 -25.65 -13.75
CA ALA A 223 -11.38 -25.09 -13.65
C ALA A 223 -11.25 -23.78 -14.42
N ILE A 224 -11.84 -23.73 -15.62
CA ILE A 224 -11.87 -22.52 -16.46
C ILE A 224 -12.65 -21.42 -15.74
N LEU A 225 -13.80 -21.76 -15.13
CA LEU A 225 -14.59 -20.80 -14.35
C LEU A 225 -13.79 -20.21 -13.18
N LEU A 226 -13.08 -21.04 -12.41
CA LEU A 226 -12.25 -20.56 -11.30
C LEU A 226 -11.12 -19.63 -11.76
N LEU A 227 -10.50 -19.92 -12.90
CA LEU A 227 -9.48 -19.04 -13.49
C LEU A 227 -10.05 -17.68 -13.87
N VAL A 228 -11.23 -17.65 -14.49
CA VAL A 228 -11.91 -16.39 -14.84
C VAL A 228 -12.25 -15.59 -13.58
N VAL A 229 -12.81 -16.23 -12.54
CA VAL A 229 -13.12 -15.57 -11.27
C VAL A 229 -11.85 -15.02 -10.61
N LYS A 230 -10.74 -15.77 -10.64
CA LYS A 230 -9.45 -15.30 -10.09
C LYS A 230 -8.91 -14.08 -10.84
N ALA A 231 -9.00 -14.08 -12.17
CA ALA A 231 -8.60 -12.95 -13.00
C ALA A 231 -9.46 -11.70 -12.73
N ILE A 232 -10.77 -11.88 -12.54
CA ILE A 232 -11.69 -10.80 -12.16
C ILE A 232 -11.32 -10.25 -10.76
N GLY A 233 -11.06 -11.12 -9.79
CA GLY A 233 -10.62 -10.72 -8.44
C GLY A 233 -9.33 -9.88 -8.48
N TYR A 234 -8.37 -10.28 -9.32
CA TYR A 234 -7.15 -9.49 -9.56
C TYR A 234 -7.44 -8.12 -10.18
N LEU A 235 -8.30 -8.05 -11.20
CA LEU A 235 -8.67 -6.78 -11.83
C LEU A 235 -9.32 -5.83 -10.81
N ILE A 236 -10.20 -6.35 -9.94
CA ILE A 236 -10.82 -5.59 -8.86
C ILE A 236 -9.76 -5.08 -7.87
N ALA A 237 -8.78 -5.90 -7.49
CA ALA A 237 -7.70 -5.50 -6.60
C ALA A 237 -6.83 -4.37 -7.20
N VAL A 238 -6.51 -4.45 -8.50
CA VAL A 238 -5.74 -3.42 -9.22
C VAL A 238 -6.51 -2.11 -9.33
N ILE A 239 -7.81 -2.17 -9.67
CA ILE A 239 -8.68 -0.99 -9.72
C ILE A 239 -8.77 -0.35 -8.32
N GLY A 240 -8.98 -1.18 -7.28
CA GLY A 240 -8.99 -0.72 -5.90
C GLY A 240 -7.67 -0.06 -5.50
N PHE A 241 -6.53 -0.59 -5.94
CA PHE A 241 -5.21 -0.02 -5.66
C PHE A 241 -5.08 1.37 -6.27
N PHE A 242 -5.43 1.51 -7.56
CA PHE A 242 -5.37 2.80 -8.24
C PHE A 242 -6.26 3.85 -7.55
N LEU A 243 -7.49 3.46 -7.20
CA LEU A 243 -8.41 4.34 -6.46
C LEU A 243 -7.84 4.71 -5.08
N SER A 244 -7.20 3.77 -4.39
CA SER A 244 -6.60 4.01 -3.07
C SER A 244 -5.42 4.98 -3.13
N VAL A 245 -4.58 4.90 -4.16
CA VAL A 245 -3.43 5.81 -4.36
C VAL A 245 -3.88 7.22 -4.76
N SER A 246 -5.00 7.33 -5.48
CA SER A 246 -5.53 8.62 -5.96
C SER A 246 -6.22 9.47 -4.89
N ALA A 247 -6.57 8.89 -3.73
CA ALA A 247 -7.37 9.56 -2.70
C ALA A 247 -6.87 9.29 -1.27
N CYS A 248 -6.91 10.34 -0.45
CA CYS A 248 -6.67 10.30 1.00
C CYS A 248 -7.90 10.95 1.66
N PRO A 249 -8.60 10.29 2.59
CA PRO A 249 -8.62 8.84 2.79
C PRO A 249 -9.23 8.13 1.56
N PRO A 250 -8.91 6.84 1.32
CA PRO A 250 -9.43 6.08 0.21
C PRO A 250 -10.92 5.83 0.46
N ARG A 251 -11.80 6.49 -0.31
CA ARG A 251 -13.25 6.34 -0.19
C ARG A 251 -13.75 4.91 -0.44
N GLN A 252 -12.93 4.10 -1.12
CA GLN A 252 -13.25 2.74 -1.56
C GLN A 252 -12.10 1.76 -1.25
N GLY A 253 -11.46 1.87 -0.09
CA GLY A 253 -10.41 0.92 0.34
C GLY A 253 -10.91 -0.54 0.39
N SER A 254 -12.19 -0.74 0.66
CA SER A 254 -12.89 -2.02 0.62
C SER A 254 -12.81 -2.75 -0.72
N VAL A 255 -12.60 -2.04 -1.84
CA VAL A 255 -12.49 -2.65 -3.18
C VAL A 255 -11.21 -3.48 -3.30
N VAL A 256 -10.09 -3.00 -2.75
CA VAL A 256 -8.83 -3.78 -2.71
C VAL A 256 -9.03 -5.05 -1.89
N ILE A 257 -9.65 -4.90 -0.72
CA ILE A 257 -9.91 -6.00 0.20
C ILE A 257 -10.79 -7.06 -0.47
N ALA A 258 -11.86 -6.65 -1.15
CA ALA A 258 -12.74 -7.55 -1.87
C ALA A 258 -12.01 -8.31 -2.98
N GLY A 259 -11.19 -7.61 -3.78
CA GLY A 259 -10.39 -8.23 -4.84
C GLY A 259 -9.42 -9.29 -4.30
N LEU A 260 -8.66 -8.96 -3.26
CA LEU A 260 -7.73 -9.90 -2.61
C LEU A 260 -8.47 -11.09 -1.97
N ALA A 261 -9.60 -10.86 -1.31
CA ALA A 261 -10.40 -11.93 -0.71
C ALA A 261 -10.96 -12.91 -1.77
N ILE A 262 -11.39 -12.42 -2.93
CA ILE A 262 -11.84 -13.29 -4.04
C ILE A 262 -10.71 -14.20 -4.51
N ILE A 263 -9.49 -13.66 -4.65
CA ILE A 263 -8.30 -14.42 -5.07
C ILE A 263 -8.03 -15.56 -4.07
N ASP A 264 -8.09 -15.28 -2.77
CA ASP A 264 -7.86 -16.25 -1.71
C ASP A 264 -8.95 -17.32 -1.65
N ILE A 265 -10.23 -16.94 -1.75
CA ILE A 265 -11.35 -17.90 -1.78
C ILE A 265 -11.18 -18.87 -2.95
N VAL A 266 -10.85 -18.37 -4.14
CA VAL A 266 -10.59 -19.24 -5.30
C VAL A 266 -9.39 -20.16 -5.07
N ALA A 267 -8.33 -19.66 -4.41
CA ALA A 267 -7.18 -20.49 -4.05
C ALA A 267 -7.56 -21.61 -3.06
N VAL A 268 -8.38 -21.32 -2.05
CA VAL A 268 -8.89 -22.33 -1.11
C VAL A 268 -9.72 -23.38 -1.84
N ILE A 269 -10.65 -22.98 -2.72
CA ILE A 269 -11.48 -23.91 -3.49
C ILE A 269 -10.60 -24.81 -4.38
N GLY A 270 -9.64 -24.21 -5.11
CA GLY A 270 -8.70 -24.96 -5.95
C GLY A 270 -7.88 -25.96 -5.13
N LEU A 271 -7.48 -25.59 -3.91
CA LEU A 271 -6.75 -26.47 -3.01
C LEU A 271 -7.60 -27.64 -2.52
N ILE A 272 -8.82 -27.39 -2.05
CA ILE A 272 -9.75 -28.45 -1.61
C ILE A 272 -9.98 -29.45 -2.75
N TYR A 273 -10.19 -28.95 -3.96
CA TYR A 273 -10.39 -29.78 -5.14
C TYR A 273 -9.17 -30.67 -5.45
N LEU A 274 -7.95 -30.12 -5.36
CA LEU A 274 -6.71 -30.88 -5.50
C LEU A 274 -6.57 -31.99 -4.44
N LEU A 275 -6.90 -31.68 -3.19
CA LEU A 275 -6.84 -32.64 -2.09
C LEU A 275 -7.85 -33.78 -2.28
N VAL A 276 -9.11 -33.46 -2.58
CA VAL A 276 -10.20 -34.43 -2.73
C VAL A 276 -9.97 -35.36 -3.93
N ILE A 277 -9.76 -34.79 -5.12
CA ILE A 277 -9.67 -35.61 -6.35
C ILE A 277 -8.39 -36.41 -6.36
N GLY A 278 -7.24 -35.79 -6.13
CA GLY A 278 -6.02 -36.58 -6.14
C GLY A 278 -5.85 -37.46 -4.89
N GLY A 279 -6.56 -37.19 -3.80
CA GLY A 279 -6.53 -38.03 -2.58
C GLY A 279 -7.18 -39.40 -2.82
N SER A 280 -8.13 -39.48 -3.75
CA SER A 280 -8.77 -40.75 -4.14
C SER A 280 -7.85 -41.72 -4.89
N SER A 281 -6.73 -41.25 -5.44
CA SER A 281 -5.73 -42.11 -6.11
C SER A 281 -4.71 -42.75 -5.15
N LEU A 282 -4.74 -42.40 -3.85
CA LEU A 282 -3.76 -42.89 -2.87
C LEU A 282 -4.19 -44.21 -2.19
N LYS A 283 -4.97 -45.04 -2.91
CA LYS A 283 -5.40 -46.34 -2.39
C LYS A 283 -5.56 -47.44 -3.45
N ASP A 284 -4.80 -47.36 -4.53
CA ASP A 284 -4.57 -48.51 -5.42
C ASP A 284 -3.09 -48.53 -5.85
N HIS A 285 -2.21 -48.90 -4.91
CA HIS A 285 -0.96 -49.57 -5.27
C HIS A 285 -1.12 -51.04 -4.92
N GLN A 286 -2.03 -51.72 -5.63
CA GLN A 286 -1.93 -53.16 -5.76
C GLN A 286 -0.84 -53.43 -6.79
N PRO A 287 0.30 -54.05 -6.42
CA PRO A 287 1.35 -54.31 -7.38
C PRO A 287 0.81 -55.23 -8.49
N PRO A 288 1.07 -54.92 -9.78
CA PRO A 288 0.60 -55.73 -10.88
C PRO A 288 1.26 -57.12 -10.80
N ARG A 289 0.42 -58.16 -10.77
CA ARG A 289 0.81 -59.51 -11.19
C ARG A 289 1.31 -59.43 -12.63
N ILE A 290 2.60 -59.23 -12.83
CA ILE A 290 3.22 -59.43 -14.14
C ILE A 290 3.70 -60.89 -14.19
N GLN A 291 2.83 -61.71 -14.76
CA GLN A 291 3.14 -62.67 -15.81
C GLN A 291 4.51 -63.38 -15.70
N LEU A 292 4.58 -64.37 -14.81
CA LEU A 292 5.52 -65.49 -14.92
C LEU A 292 5.01 -66.56 -15.91
N GLU A 293 4.24 -66.16 -16.94
CA GLU A 293 3.56 -67.08 -17.87
C GLU A 293 4.10 -66.97 -19.31
N SER A 294 4.98 -66.00 -19.62
CA SER A 294 5.58 -65.87 -20.96
C SER A 294 6.96 -66.51 -21.09
N SER A 295 7.57 -66.99 -20.00
CA SER A 295 8.85 -67.71 -20.03
C SER A 295 8.67 -69.24 -20.17
N CYS A 296 7.49 -69.79 -19.87
CA CYS A 296 7.25 -71.24 -19.94
C CYS A 296 6.81 -71.74 -21.34
N SER A 297 6.28 -70.85 -22.20
CA SER A 297 5.85 -71.24 -23.56
C SER A 297 7.02 -71.40 -24.55
N SER A 298 8.11 -70.66 -24.37
CA SER A 298 9.32 -70.80 -25.21
C SER A 298 10.15 -72.05 -24.86
N PHE A 299 9.99 -72.62 -23.67
CA PHE A 299 10.76 -73.80 -23.24
C PHE A 299 10.10 -75.12 -23.67
N ILE A 300 8.77 -75.16 -23.79
CA ILE A 300 8.04 -76.35 -24.26
C ILE A 300 8.18 -76.56 -25.78
N HIS A 301 8.32 -75.49 -26.58
CA HIS A 301 8.53 -75.64 -28.02
C HIS A 301 9.95 -76.08 -28.41
N THR A 302 10.94 -75.86 -27.54
CA THR A 302 12.35 -76.23 -27.79
C THR A 302 12.65 -77.68 -27.37
N LEU A 303 11.94 -78.23 -26.39
CA LEU A 303 12.10 -79.64 -25.96
C LEU A 303 11.33 -80.64 -26.82
N ARG A 304 10.38 -80.21 -27.67
CA ARG A 304 9.64 -81.11 -28.57
C ARG A 304 10.34 -81.37 -29.91
N VAL A 305 11.44 -80.67 -30.21
CA VAL A 305 12.20 -80.83 -31.47
C VAL A 305 13.49 -81.64 -31.26
N VAL A 306 13.82 -82.03 -30.02
CA VAL A 306 15.02 -82.84 -29.68
C VAL A 306 14.63 -84.29 -29.29
N GLY A 307 13.37 -84.66 -29.44
CA GLY A 307 12.83 -85.97 -29.03
C GLY A 307 12.24 -86.83 -30.15
N ASP A 308 12.61 -86.58 -31.41
CA ASP A 308 12.29 -87.43 -32.57
C ASP A 308 13.51 -87.55 -33.50
N THR A 309 14.54 -88.24 -33.01
CA THR A 309 15.52 -89.05 -33.79
C THR A 309 16.07 -90.13 -32.90
#